data_AF-A0A371GXN8-F1
#
_entry.id   AF-A0A371GXN8-F1
#
_cell.length_a   1.000
_cell.length_b   1.000
_cell.length_c   1.000
_cell.angle_alpha   90.00
_cell.angle_beta   90.00
_cell.angle_gamma   90.00
#
_symmetry.space_group_name_H-M   'P 1'
#
loop_
_entity.id
_entity.type
_entity.pdbx_description
1 polymer ?
#
loop_
_entity_poly.entity_id
_entity_poly.type
_entity_poly.pdbx_seq_one_letter_code
_entity_poly.pdbx_strand_id
1 'polypeptide(L)'
;MQELERAQKNSYPDSKVPNFTHRYGSFSYASNVFYMIKNPDLRAYNIMIRAYTSMEGGDGTKFCSALMLYKQMFCKDIVPNCLTFPFLLKGCTRWLDGATGQVIHAQVIKFGFFKDVFVGNSLISLYMACGSLNYASKMFDEMSVTDAVTWNSMVIGCLRNRGLDMAMDLFRKMNGRNIITWNSIITGLAQGGRAKESLELFHEMQLLSDDMVKPDKITIASVLSACAQLGAIDHGKWVHGYLRRNSIECDVVIETALVNMYGKCGDVQKALEIFQEMPKKDASAWTVMISVFALHGLGWKAFDCFLEMEKAGVKPNHVTFVALLSACAHSGLVEHGRWCFHVMKHVYLIEPQVYHYACMVDILSRARLFDESEILIRCMPMKPDVYVWGALLGGCQMHGNVELGEKVALHLLDLEPHNHAFYVNLCDIYAKAGRFDAAKRIRNLMEERRIEKKIPGCSLIEINGEVQEFSVGGSSEHPMKELVLVLNRLSNEMKM
;
A
#
# COMPACT_ATOMS: atom_id res chain seq x y z
N MET A 1 -13.55 52.94 -1.57
CA MET A 1 -12.28 52.18 -1.46
C MET A 1 -11.74 52.10 -0.03
N GLN A 2 -11.80 53.16 0.81
CA GLN A 2 -11.35 53.08 2.21
C GLN A 2 -12.26 52.28 3.17
N GLU A 3 -13.53 52.02 2.84
CA GLU A 3 -14.40 51.14 3.65
C GLU A 3 -14.23 49.64 3.34
N LEU A 4 -13.68 49.28 2.18
CA LEU A 4 -13.36 47.89 1.81
C LEU A 4 -12.05 47.41 2.46
N GLU A 5 -11.09 48.32 2.71
CA GLU A 5 -9.86 48.00 3.46
C GLU A 5 -10.10 47.88 4.97
N ARG A 6 -11.11 48.56 5.53
CA ARG A 6 -11.50 48.40 6.95
C ARG A 6 -12.19 47.06 7.24
N ALA A 7 -12.85 46.45 6.25
CA ALA A 7 -13.47 45.13 6.39
C ALA A 7 -12.45 43.97 6.34
N GLN A 8 -11.30 44.15 5.68
CA GLN A 8 -10.23 43.13 5.61
C GLN A 8 -9.34 43.08 6.85
N LYS A 9 -9.24 44.16 7.64
CA LYS A 9 -8.42 44.19 8.87
C LYS A 9 -9.10 43.63 10.12
N ASN A 10 -10.42 43.43 10.10
CA ASN A 10 -11.17 42.95 11.28
C ASN A 10 -11.55 41.45 11.22
N SER A 11 -11.06 40.68 10.23
CA SER A 11 -11.42 39.26 10.06
C SER A 11 -10.45 38.26 10.70
N TYR A 12 -9.40 38.71 11.38
CA TYR A 12 -8.50 37.84 12.14
C TYR A 12 -8.36 38.29 13.60
N PRO A 13 -9.11 37.66 14.51
CA PRO A 13 -8.61 37.33 15.83
C PRO A 13 -8.20 35.85 15.86
N ASP A 14 -6.99 35.67 16.37
CA ASP A 14 -6.32 34.42 16.68
C ASP A 14 -7.21 33.34 17.34
N SER A 15 -6.88 32.11 16.94
CA SER A 15 -6.87 30.88 17.73
C SER A 15 -7.93 30.68 18.83
N LYS A 16 -9.01 29.99 18.46
CA LYS A 16 -9.76 28.94 19.21
C LYS A 16 -11.25 29.03 18.86
N VAL A 17 -11.62 28.50 17.69
CA VAL A 17 -13.02 28.15 17.43
C VAL A 17 -13.30 26.86 18.22
N PRO A 18 -14.25 26.82 19.17
CA PRO A 18 -14.52 25.62 19.95
C PRO A 18 -15.02 24.51 19.02
N ASN A 19 -14.32 23.37 19.05
CA ASN A 19 -14.65 22.17 18.30
C ASN A 19 -15.82 21.46 19.00
N PHE A 20 -17.06 21.91 18.77
CA PHE A 20 -18.26 21.41 19.44
C PHE A 20 -18.62 19.94 19.14
N THR A 21 -17.93 19.29 18.20
CA THR A 21 -18.26 17.93 17.75
C THR A 21 -17.41 16.82 18.36
N HIS A 22 -16.40 17.14 19.19
CA HIS A 22 -15.53 16.10 19.77
C HIS A 22 -15.71 15.84 21.27
N ARG A 23 -16.48 16.66 21.99
CA ARG A 23 -16.80 16.40 23.41
C ARG A 23 -18.26 16.82 23.71
N TYR A 24 -19.16 15.83 23.74
CA TYR A 24 -20.52 15.87 24.35
C TYR A 24 -21.76 16.35 23.55
N GLY A 25 -21.71 16.52 22.23
CA GLY A 25 -22.93 16.83 21.43
C GLY A 25 -23.29 15.73 20.42
N SER A 26 -24.46 15.09 20.53
CA SER A 26 -24.95 14.17 19.49
C SER A 26 -25.21 14.92 18.18
N PHE A 27 -24.82 14.37 17.03
CA PHE A 27 -25.13 14.93 15.71
C PHE A 27 -26.62 15.22 15.50
N SER A 28 -27.46 14.33 16.03
CA SER A 28 -28.91 14.48 15.99
C SER A 28 -29.36 15.71 16.75
N TYR A 29 -28.72 16.02 17.87
CA TYR A 29 -28.99 17.23 18.64
C TYR A 29 -28.59 18.49 17.87
N ALA A 30 -27.39 18.53 17.29
CA ALA A 30 -26.95 19.67 16.47
C ALA A 30 -27.87 19.91 15.26
N SER A 31 -28.33 18.84 14.61
CA SER A 31 -29.29 18.92 13.50
C SER A 31 -30.64 19.47 13.95
N ASN A 32 -31.17 18.99 15.08
CA ASN A 32 -32.43 19.49 15.64
C ASN A 32 -32.34 20.97 16.00
N VAL A 33 -31.26 21.39 16.66
CA VAL A 33 -31.02 22.79 17.01
C VAL A 33 -30.98 23.66 15.76
N PHE A 34 -30.30 23.23 14.69
CA PHE A 34 -30.25 23.97 13.43
C PHE A 34 -31.64 24.22 12.83
N TYR A 35 -32.50 23.20 12.81
CA TYR A 35 -33.87 23.34 12.29
C TYR A 35 -34.80 24.18 13.19
N MET A 36 -34.44 24.39 14.46
CA MET A 36 -35.15 25.31 15.35
C MET A 36 -34.75 26.77 15.16
N ILE A 37 -33.63 27.07 14.49
CA ILE A 37 -33.21 28.44 14.22
C ILE A 37 -34.12 29.02 13.14
N LYS A 38 -34.86 30.09 13.48
CA LYS A 38 -35.82 30.73 12.55
C LYS A 38 -35.13 31.33 11.31
N ASN A 39 -33.96 31.95 11.50
CA ASN A 39 -33.13 32.56 10.46
C ASN A 39 -31.66 32.16 10.64
N PRO A 40 -31.25 30.96 10.19
CA PRO A 40 -29.87 30.51 10.33
C PRO A 40 -28.95 31.33 9.42
N ASP A 41 -27.80 31.74 9.96
CA ASP A 41 -26.78 32.51 9.24
C ASP A 41 -25.79 31.62 8.46
N LEU A 42 -24.91 32.24 7.68
CA LEU A 42 -23.87 31.54 6.90
C LEU A 42 -23.01 30.61 7.78
N ARG A 43 -22.73 31.01 9.02
CA ARG A 43 -21.91 30.23 9.96
C ARG A 43 -22.63 28.95 10.38
N ALA A 44 -23.92 29.03 10.70
CA ALA A 44 -24.74 27.88 11.04
C ALA A 44 -24.80 26.87 9.88
N TYR A 45 -25.00 27.35 8.65
CA TYR A 45 -24.95 26.48 7.45
C TYR A 45 -23.58 25.84 7.26
N ASN A 46 -22.49 26.60 7.34
CA ASN A 46 -21.14 26.06 7.17
C ASN A 46 -20.77 25.02 8.25
N ILE A 47 -21.21 25.21 9.49
CA ILE A 47 -21.03 24.22 10.57
C ILE A 47 -21.77 22.93 10.23
N MET A 48 -23.03 23.02 9.82
CA MET A 48 -23.82 21.84 9.47
C MET A 48 -23.28 21.13 8.24
N ILE A 49 -22.94 21.86 7.17
CA ILE A 49 -22.32 21.29 5.96
C ILE A 49 -21.04 20.55 6.33
N ARG A 50 -20.14 21.17 7.11
CA ARG A 50 -18.92 20.50 7.60
C ARG A 50 -19.23 19.25 8.41
N ALA A 51 -20.22 19.31 9.29
CA ALA A 51 -20.61 18.17 10.12
C ALA A 51 -21.12 17.00 9.26
N TYR A 52 -22.04 17.26 8.33
CA TYR A 52 -22.55 16.26 7.39
C TYR A 52 -21.45 15.66 6.49
N THR A 53 -20.45 16.43 6.06
CA THR A 53 -19.35 15.91 5.23
C THR A 53 -18.23 15.23 6.04
N SER A 54 -18.18 15.41 7.36
CA SER A 54 -17.14 14.84 8.23
C SER A 54 -17.55 13.58 8.98
N MET A 55 -18.82 13.14 8.90
CA MET A 55 -19.29 11.96 9.63
C MET A 55 -18.84 10.65 8.97
N GLU A 56 -18.41 9.69 9.78
CA GLU A 56 -18.01 8.36 9.33
C GLU A 56 -19.18 7.36 9.46
N GLY A 57 -19.33 6.46 8.49
CA GLY A 57 -20.22 5.29 8.62
C GLY A 57 -21.66 5.39 8.09
N GLY A 58 -22.01 6.38 7.28
CA GLY A 58 -23.32 6.44 6.58
C GLY A 58 -23.23 5.95 5.14
N ASP A 59 -24.37 5.59 4.53
CA ASP A 59 -24.54 5.60 3.08
C ASP A 59 -24.42 7.06 2.54
N GLY A 60 -24.32 7.26 1.23
CA GLY A 60 -24.12 8.58 0.61
C GLY A 60 -25.17 9.65 0.97
N THR A 61 -26.25 9.27 1.68
CA THR A 61 -27.35 10.14 2.12
C THR A 61 -26.89 11.33 2.96
N LYS A 62 -25.84 11.17 3.77
CA LYS A 62 -25.30 12.27 4.59
C LYS A 62 -24.63 13.34 3.74
N PHE A 63 -23.95 12.93 2.68
CA PHE A 63 -23.40 13.88 1.73
C PHE A 63 -24.49 14.56 0.90
N CYS A 64 -25.54 13.83 0.50
CA CYS A 64 -26.72 14.43 -0.11
C CYS A 64 -27.36 15.50 0.81
N SER A 65 -27.41 15.26 2.12
CA SER A 65 -27.93 16.22 3.11
C SER A 65 -27.10 17.51 3.16
N ALA A 66 -25.77 17.42 3.03
CA ALA A 66 -24.89 18.60 2.92
C ALA A 66 -25.18 19.40 1.64
N LEU A 67 -25.39 18.72 0.50
CA LEU A 67 -25.76 19.36 -0.76
C LEU A 67 -27.15 20.01 -0.70
N MET A 68 -28.09 19.40 0.01
CA MET A 68 -29.42 19.98 0.25
C MET A 68 -29.33 21.26 1.07
N LEU A 69 -28.51 21.27 2.13
CA LEU A 69 -28.27 22.49 2.92
C LEU A 69 -27.61 23.58 2.07
N TYR A 70 -26.64 23.23 1.24
CA TYR A 70 -26.04 24.17 0.30
C TYR A 70 -27.06 24.76 -0.68
N LYS A 71 -27.96 23.93 -1.23
CA LYS A 71 -29.06 24.41 -2.07
C LYS A 71 -30.01 25.33 -1.30
N GLN A 72 -30.32 25.00 -0.05
CA GLN A 72 -31.20 25.79 0.82
C GLN A 72 -30.62 27.17 1.14
N MET A 73 -29.29 27.32 1.23
CA MET A 73 -28.64 28.64 1.41
C MET A 73 -29.11 29.62 0.34
N PHE A 74 -29.19 29.20 -0.93
CA PHE A 74 -29.67 30.05 -2.02
C PHE A 74 -31.16 30.39 -1.90
N CYS A 75 -31.99 29.44 -1.44
CA CYS A 75 -33.41 29.72 -1.19
C CYS A 75 -33.66 30.70 -0.04
N LYS A 76 -32.62 31.02 0.74
CA LYS A 76 -32.64 31.97 1.87
C LYS A 76 -31.79 33.21 1.58
N ASP A 77 -31.35 33.42 0.34
CA ASP A 77 -30.48 34.52 -0.09
C ASP A 77 -29.15 34.61 0.67
N ILE A 78 -28.64 33.47 1.15
CA ILE A 78 -27.35 33.37 1.85
C ILE A 78 -26.27 33.03 0.83
N VAL A 79 -25.29 33.92 0.66
CA VAL A 79 -24.19 33.75 -0.29
C VAL A 79 -23.09 32.85 0.30
N PRO A 80 -22.67 31.78 -0.40
CA PRO A 80 -21.54 30.95 0.02
C PRO A 80 -20.22 31.73 0.09
N ASN A 81 -19.30 31.29 0.94
CA ASN A 81 -17.96 31.88 1.04
C ASN A 81 -16.83 30.87 0.79
N CYS A 82 -15.58 31.32 0.92
CA CYS A 82 -14.38 30.50 0.77
C CYS A 82 -14.31 29.29 1.73
N LEU A 83 -15.12 29.24 2.80
CA LEU A 83 -15.21 28.08 3.69
C LEU A 83 -16.29 27.07 3.26
N THR A 84 -17.35 27.51 2.58
CA THR A 84 -18.44 26.63 2.14
C THR A 84 -17.94 25.60 1.12
N PHE A 85 -17.16 26.04 0.13
CA PHE A 85 -16.69 25.18 -0.96
C PHE A 85 -15.74 24.07 -0.52
N PRO A 86 -14.69 24.31 0.30
CA PRO A 86 -13.83 23.25 0.83
C PRO A 86 -14.58 22.14 1.55
N PHE A 87 -15.62 22.46 2.32
CA PHE A 87 -16.40 21.44 3.02
C PHE A 87 -17.19 20.55 2.06
N LEU A 88 -17.77 21.12 1.00
CA LEU A 88 -18.49 20.37 -0.03
C LEU A 88 -17.54 19.53 -0.88
N LEU A 89 -16.43 20.12 -1.32
CA LEU A 89 -15.38 19.44 -2.10
C LEU A 89 -14.80 18.26 -1.31
N LYS A 90 -14.53 18.42 -0.02
CA LYS A 90 -14.10 17.32 0.86
C LYS A 90 -15.11 16.17 0.91
N GLY A 91 -16.40 16.49 0.87
CA GLY A 91 -17.46 15.50 0.72
C GLY A 91 -17.36 14.76 -0.62
N CYS A 92 -17.24 15.48 -1.74
CA CYS A 92 -17.04 14.88 -3.06
C CYS A 92 -15.80 13.97 -3.09
N THR A 93 -14.67 14.41 -2.52
CA THR A 93 -13.43 13.63 -2.42
C THR A 93 -13.65 12.31 -1.67
N ARG A 94 -14.40 12.34 -0.56
CA ARG A 94 -14.68 11.15 0.25
C ARG A 94 -15.55 10.13 -0.49
N TRP A 95 -16.49 10.61 -1.30
CA TRP A 95 -17.42 9.78 -2.06
C TRP A 95 -16.98 9.51 -3.51
N LEU A 96 -15.80 10.01 -3.90
CA LEU A 96 -15.27 9.94 -5.27
C LEU A 96 -16.26 10.46 -6.33
N ASP A 97 -17.11 11.42 -5.96
CA ASP A 97 -18.10 12.02 -6.85
C ASP A 97 -17.49 13.18 -7.63
N GLY A 98 -16.78 12.84 -8.70
CA GLY A 98 -16.16 13.81 -9.60
C GLY A 98 -17.17 14.70 -10.33
N ALA A 99 -18.38 14.21 -10.63
CA ALA A 99 -19.40 14.96 -11.36
C ALA A 99 -19.96 16.10 -10.50
N THR A 100 -20.38 15.80 -9.27
CA THR A 100 -20.80 16.85 -8.32
C THR A 100 -19.64 17.79 -8.00
N GLY A 101 -18.43 17.25 -7.88
CA GLY A 101 -17.21 18.04 -7.71
C GLY A 101 -16.98 19.08 -8.81
N GLN A 102 -17.18 18.73 -10.09
CA GLN A 102 -17.09 19.66 -11.22
C GLN A 102 -18.17 20.74 -11.18
N VAL A 103 -19.39 20.41 -10.76
CA VAL A 103 -20.47 21.39 -10.58
C VAL A 103 -20.10 22.41 -9.49
N ILE A 104 -19.57 21.93 -8.36
CA ILE A 104 -19.10 22.80 -7.28
C ILE A 104 -17.92 23.67 -7.75
N HIS A 105 -16.99 23.12 -8.55
CA HIS A 105 -15.91 23.89 -9.14
C HIS A 105 -16.43 25.03 -10.04
N ALA A 106 -17.44 24.77 -10.88
CA ALA A 106 -18.07 25.83 -11.66
C ALA A 106 -18.68 26.95 -10.78
N GLN A 107 -19.26 26.58 -9.63
CA GLN A 107 -19.73 27.57 -8.65
C GLN A 107 -18.57 28.36 -8.01
N VAL A 108 -17.45 27.70 -7.68
CA VAL A 108 -16.24 28.39 -7.17
C VAL A 108 -15.80 29.50 -8.13
N ILE A 109 -15.77 29.22 -9.43
CA ILE A 109 -15.43 30.21 -10.47
C ILE A 109 -16.47 31.34 -10.49
N LYS A 110 -17.77 30.98 -10.53
CA LYS A 110 -18.89 31.94 -10.56
C LYS A 110 -18.87 32.93 -9.39
N PHE A 111 -18.53 32.46 -8.19
CA PHE A 111 -18.48 33.29 -6.98
C PHE A 111 -17.12 33.96 -6.75
N GLY A 112 -16.16 33.81 -7.68
CA GLY A 112 -14.87 34.51 -7.63
C GLY A 112 -13.84 33.92 -6.65
N PHE A 113 -14.05 32.70 -6.17
CA PHE A 113 -13.16 32.03 -5.21
C PHE A 113 -12.08 31.15 -5.88
N PHE A 114 -11.96 31.19 -7.21
CA PHE A 114 -10.99 30.37 -7.95
C PHE A 114 -9.53 30.65 -7.54
N LYS A 115 -9.20 31.90 -7.19
CA LYS A 115 -7.85 32.30 -6.76
C LYS A 115 -7.59 32.08 -5.27
N ASP A 116 -8.57 31.59 -4.51
CA ASP A 116 -8.42 31.32 -3.09
C ASP A 116 -7.60 30.03 -2.87
N VAL A 117 -6.53 30.12 -2.08
CA VAL A 117 -5.59 29.00 -1.86
C VAL A 117 -6.26 27.80 -1.18
N PHE A 118 -7.17 28.04 -0.23
CA PHE A 118 -7.87 26.95 0.49
C PHE A 118 -8.85 26.22 -0.42
N VAL A 119 -9.56 26.97 -1.28
CA VAL A 119 -10.45 26.40 -2.29
C VAL A 119 -9.65 25.65 -3.36
N GLY A 120 -8.54 26.22 -3.85
CA GLY A 120 -7.63 25.59 -4.80
C GLY A 120 -7.06 24.27 -4.27
N ASN A 121 -6.57 24.24 -3.02
CA ASN A 121 -6.09 23.01 -2.37
C ASN A 121 -7.18 21.93 -2.30
N SER A 122 -8.43 22.33 -2.02
CA SER A 122 -9.57 21.40 -1.96
C SER A 122 -9.96 20.85 -3.34
N LEU A 123 -9.85 21.67 -4.40
CA LEU A 123 -10.09 21.25 -5.79
C LEU A 123 -9.00 20.28 -6.28
N ILE A 124 -7.73 20.56 -5.98
CA ILE A 124 -6.63 19.63 -6.29
C ILE A 124 -6.89 18.29 -5.59
N SER A 125 -7.21 18.30 -4.29
CA SER A 125 -7.49 17.07 -3.54
C SER A 125 -8.64 16.26 -4.14
N LEU A 126 -9.72 16.91 -4.56
CA LEU A 126 -10.83 16.29 -5.27
C LEU A 126 -10.37 15.63 -6.57
N TYR A 127 -9.72 16.39 -7.46
CA TYR A 127 -9.34 15.87 -8.77
C TYR A 127 -8.33 14.73 -8.67
N MET A 128 -7.38 14.82 -7.74
CA MET A 128 -6.43 13.73 -7.49
C MET A 128 -7.13 12.48 -6.96
N ALA A 129 -8.10 12.60 -6.05
CA ALA A 129 -8.87 11.46 -5.56
C ALA A 129 -9.71 10.79 -6.66
N CYS A 130 -10.27 11.58 -7.58
CA CYS A 130 -11.02 11.08 -8.73
C CYS A 130 -10.12 10.63 -9.91
N GLY A 131 -8.80 10.48 -9.71
CA GLY A 131 -7.86 10.04 -10.76
C GLY A 131 -7.67 11.03 -11.92
N SER A 132 -8.15 12.26 -11.77
CA SER A 132 -8.16 13.30 -12.81
C SER A 132 -6.90 14.16 -12.77
N LEU A 133 -5.75 13.54 -13.01
CA LEU A 133 -4.42 14.18 -12.89
C LEU A 133 -4.30 15.47 -13.72
N ASN A 134 -4.79 15.47 -14.96
CA ASN A 134 -4.69 16.64 -15.85
C ASN A 134 -5.41 17.87 -15.28
N TYR A 135 -6.60 17.68 -14.69
CA TYR A 135 -7.34 18.78 -14.07
C TYR A 135 -6.64 19.29 -12.82
N ALA A 136 -6.09 18.39 -12.00
CA ALA A 136 -5.32 18.78 -10.82
C ALA A 136 -4.04 19.55 -11.17
N SER A 137 -3.27 19.09 -12.16
CA SER A 137 -2.07 19.79 -12.64
C SER A 137 -2.41 21.17 -13.18
N LYS A 138 -3.47 21.29 -13.99
CA LYS A 138 -3.91 22.58 -14.50
C LYS A 138 -4.33 23.53 -13.36
N MET A 139 -5.05 23.03 -12.37
CA MET A 139 -5.39 23.81 -11.17
C MET A 139 -4.13 24.29 -10.45
N PHE A 140 -3.16 23.40 -10.27
CA PHE A 140 -1.89 23.73 -9.62
C PHE A 140 -1.11 24.82 -10.37
N ASP A 141 -1.03 24.72 -11.70
CA ASP A 141 -0.33 25.69 -12.56
C ASP A 141 -1.02 27.07 -12.58
N GLU A 142 -2.35 27.11 -12.42
CA GLU A 142 -3.14 28.35 -12.41
C GLU A 142 -3.18 29.04 -11.02
N MET A 143 -2.69 28.40 -9.96
CA MET A 143 -2.64 28.98 -8.62
C MET A 143 -1.55 30.06 -8.51
N SER A 144 -1.93 31.28 -8.07
CA SER A 144 -0.99 32.40 -7.93
C SER A 144 -0.04 32.27 -6.74
N VAL A 145 -0.46 31.54 -5.70
CA VAL A 145 0.33 31.27 -4.50
C VAL A 145 0.15 29.80 -4.17
N THR A 146 1.25 29.07 -4.05
CA THR A 146 1.26 27.68 -3.61
C THR A 146 1.94 27.61 -2.25
N ASP A 147 1.31 26.90 -1.31
CA ASP A 147 1.85 26.66 0.02
C ASP A 147 2.26 25.19 0.18
N ALA A 148 2.87 24.85 1.31
CA ALA A 148 3.27 23.47 1.57
C ALA A 148 2.09 22.47 1.47
N VAL A 149 0.85 22.92 1.73
CA VAL A 149 -0.36 22.09 1.63
C VAL A 149 -0.72 21.83 0.17
N THR A 150 -0.57 22.82 -0.72
CA THR A 150 -0.75 22.66 -2.17
C THR A 150 0.19 21.60 -2.73
N TRP A 151 1.50 21.74 -2.44
CA TRP A 151 2.53 20.80 -2.90
C TRP A 151 2.34 19.39 -2.33
N ASN A 152 2.03 19.28 -1.03
CA ASN A 152 1.75 17.99 -0.40
C ASN A 152 0.52 17.30 -1.03
N SER A 153 -0.53 18.07 -1.37
CA SER A 153 -1.73 17.53 -2.01
C SER A 153 -1.43 16.97 -3.40
N MET A 154 -0.56 17.64 -4.17
CA MET A 154 -0.11 17.14 -5.47
C MET A 154 0.75 15.88 -5.32
N VAL A 155 1.77 15.89 -4.46
CA VAL A 155 2.66 14.73 -4.24
C VAL A 155 1.85 13.51 -3.79
N ILE A 156 1.03 13.64 -2.73
CA ILE A 156 0.20 12.54 -2.22
C ILE A 156 -0.79 12.04 -3.28
N GLY A 157 -1.40 12.96 -4.04
CA GLY A 157 -2.28 12.60 -5.12
C GLY A 157 -1.57 11.79 -6.22
N CYS A 158 -0.37 12.22 -6.63
CA CYS A 158 0.42 11.53 -7.67
C CYS A 158 0.78 10.12 -7.21
N LEU A 159 1.20 9.97 -5.95
CA LEU A 159 1.50 8.67 -5.35
C LEU A 159 0.27 7.74 -5.36
N ARG A 160 -0.92 8.25 -5.02
CA ARG A 160 -2.18 7.47 -5.07
C ARG A 160 -2.54 7.03 -6.49
N ASN A 161 -2.26 7.86 -7.48
CA ASN A 161 -2.50 7.57 -8.90
C ASN A 161 -1.34 6.83 -9.57
N ARG A 162 -0.44 6.20 -8.78
CA ARG A 162 0.75 5.44 -9.23
C ARG A 162 1.73 6.24 -10.11
N GLY A 163 1.68 7.56 -10.08
CA GLY A 163 2.61 8.45 -10.77
C GLY A 163 3.85 8.75 -9.92
N LEU A 164 4.66 7.73 -9.64
CA LEU A 164 5.83 7.85 -8.74
C LEU A 164 6.87 8.83 -9.27
N ASP A 165 7.13 8.85 -10.58
CA ASP A 165 8.11 9.76 -11.19
C ASP A 165 7.67 11.22 -11.10
N MET A 166 6.40 11.50 -11.43
CA MET A 166 5.85 12.85 -11.29
C MET A 166 5.84 13.31 -9.83
N ALA A 167 5.51 12.43 -8.88
CA ALA A 167 5.58 12.74 -7.45
C ALA A 167 7.01 13.12 -7.03
N MET A 168 8.01 12.40 -7.56
CA MET A 168 9.42 12.67 -7.30
C MET A 168 9.86 14.01 -7.91
N ASP A 169 9.49 14.29 -9.15
CA ASP A 169 9.80 15.58 -9.80
C ASP A 169 9.22 16.77 -9.03
N LEU A 170 7.96 16.65 -8.58
CA LEU A 170 7.31 17.67 -7.74
C LEU A 170 8.02 17.83 -6.40
N PHE A 171 8.39 16.73 -5.75
CA PHE A 171 9.14 16.73 -4.50
C PHE A 171 10.49 17.46 -4.63
N ARG A 172 11.21 17.18 -5.73
CA ARG A 172 12.50 17.80 -6.03
C ARG A 172 12.38 19.31 -6.24
N LYS A 173 11.31 19.78 -6.89
CA LYS A 173 11.01 21.21 -7.12
C LYS A 173 10.52 21.96 -5.88
N MET A 174 10.02 21.26 -4.86
CA MET A 174 9.46 21.89 -3.67
C MET A 174 10.54 22.52 -2.79
N ASN A 175 10.39 23.81 -2.49
CA ASN A 175 11.17 24.53 -1.48
C ASN A 175 10.53 24.38 -0.09
N GLY A 176 11.33 24.23 0.97
CA GLY A 176 10.80 24.16 2.35
C GLY A 176 10.03 22.88 2.68
N ARG A 177 10.60 21.72 2.32
CA ARG A 177 10.02 20.39 2.58
C ARG A 177 9.85 20.16 4.07
N ASN A 178 8.66 19.73 4.50
CA ASN A 178 8.37 19.41 5.90
C ASN A 178 8.26 17.90 6.12
N ILE A 179 8.10 17.48 7.39
CA ILE A 179 8.00 16.06 7.75
C ILE A 179 6.89 15.32 7.00
N ILE A 180 5.77 16.00 6.71
CA ILE A 180 4.64 15.42 5.96
C ILE A 180 5.06 15.12 4.51
N THR A 181 5.77 16.05 3.86
CA THR A 181 6.28 15.85 2.49
C THR A 181 7.25 14.67 2.42
N TRP A 182 8.23 14.64 3.33
CA TRP A 182 9.23 13.56 3.42
C TRP A 182 8.56 12.21 3.68
N ASN A 183 7.67 12.13 4.67
CA ASN A 183 6.93 10.90 4.98
C ASN A 183 6.11 10.43 3.79
N SER A 184 5.46 11.34 3.07
CA SER A 184 4.64 10.98 1.91
C SER A 184 5.47 10.34 0.81
N ILE A 185 6.59 10.95 0.41
CA ILE A 185 7.41 10.42 -0.69
C ILE A 185 8.13 9.13 -0.31
N ILE A 186 8.70 9.05 0.91
CA ILE A 186 9.39 7.84 1.40
C ILE A 186 8.40 6.67 1.46
N THR A 187 7.22 6.89 2.09
CA THR A 187 6.17 5.86 2.15
C THR A 187 5.68 5.46 0.78
N GLY A 188 5.44 6.44 -0.11
CA GLY A 188 4.95 6.21 -1.46
C GLY A 188 5.91 5.38 -2.31
N LEU A 189 7.22 5.66 -2.24
CA LEU A 189 8.25 4.88 -2.93
C LEU A 189 8.37 3.47 -2.36
N ALA A 190 8.39 3.32 -1.03
CA ALA A 190 8.44 2.02 -0.36
C ALA A 190 7.22 1.14 -0.72
N GLN A 191 6.01 1.71 -0.77
CA GLN A 191 4.80 0.99 -1.17
C GLN A 191 4.70 0.77 -2.69
N GLY A 192 5.33 1.65 -3.47
CA GLY A 192 5.37 1.60 -4.94
C GLY A 192 6.40 0.62 -5.51
N GLY A 193 7.10 -0.15 -4.68
CA GLY A 193 8.14 -1.10 -5.11
C GLY A 193 9.50 -0.46 -5.43
N ARG A 194 9.67 0.84 -5.15
CA ARG A 194 10.93 1.58 -5.31
C ARG A 194 11.65 1.72 -3.97
N ALA A 195 11.82 0.59 -3.26
CA ALA A 195 12.36 0.57 -1.91
C ALA A 195 13.78 1.15 -1.82
N LYS A 196 14.62 0.96 -2.85
CA LYS A 196 15.99 1.51 -2.89
C LYS A 196 15.97 3.05 -2.83
N GLU A 197 15.18 3.67 -3.69
CA GLU A 197 15.03 5.13 -3.72
C GLU A 197 14.38 5.67 -2.44
N SER A 198 13.53 4.88 -1.79
CA SER A 198 13.01 5.21 -0.46
C SER A 198 14.12 5.30 0.59
N LEU A 199 15.11 4.40 0.56
CA LEU A 199 16.26 4.46 1.48
C LEU A 199 17.21 5.61 1.12
N GLU A 200 17.43 5.87 -0.16
CA GLU A 200 18.24 7.00 -0.64
C GLU A 200 17.64 8.35 -0.18
N LEU A 201 16.32 8.52 -0.30
CA LEU A 201 15.63 9.71 0.22
C LEU A 201 15.68 9.81 1.74
N PHE A 202 15.59 8.70 2.45
CA PHE A 202 15.77 8.71 3.89
C PHE A 202 17.18 9.17 4.28
N HIS A 203 18.22 8.72 3.57
CA HIS A 203 19.57 9.19 3.77
C HIS A 203 19.72 10.69 3.46
N GLU A 204 19.12 11.16 2.36
CA GLU A 204 19.08 12.58 2.02
C GLU A 204 18.40 13.43 3.11
N MET A 205 17.28 12.95 3.66
CA MET A 205 16.57 13.59 4.77
C MET A 205 17.49 13.77 5.99
N GLN A 206 18.36 12.79 6.27
CA GLN A 206 19.31 12.84 7.38
C GLN A 206 20.50 13.76 7.12
N LEU A 207 20.98 13.84 5.88
CA LEU A 207 22.11 14.70 5.52
C LEU A 207 21.72 16.18 5.47
N LEU A 208 20.49 16.48 5.02
CA LEU A 208 19.99 17.85 4.91
C LEU A 208 19.47 18.42 6.24
N SER A 209 19.35 17.60 7.29
CA SER A 209 18.76 18.04 8.56
C SER A 209 19.73 18.87 9.40
N ASP A 210 19.86 20.16 9.10
CA ASP A 210 20.21 21.19 10.08
C ASP A 210 18.95 21.43 10.94
N ASP A 211 18.81 20.66 12.02
CA ASP A 211 17.82 20.74 13.12
C ASP A 211 16.30 20.87 12.84
N MET A 212 15.84 21.11 11.60
CA MET A 212 14.44 21.45 11.31
C MET A 212 13.50 20.26 11.06
N VAL A 213 13.99 19.15 10.52
CA VAL A 213 13.14 17.98 10.19
C VAL A 213 13.86 16.70 10.59
N LYS A 214 13.32 15.98 11.57
CA LYS A 214 13.85 14.69 12.05
C LYS A 214 12.89 13.56 11.69
N PRO A 215 13.41 12.36 11.35
CA PRO A 215 12.58 11.17 11.16
C PRO A 215 11.64 10.91 12.33
N ASP A 216 10.36 10.70 12.03
CA ASP A 216 9.33 10.36 13.01
C ASP A 216 8.90 8.88 12.88
N LYS A 217 7.92 8.45 13.69
CA LYS A 217 7.42 7.08 13.66
C LYS A 217 6.96 6.64 12.25
N ILE A 218 6.37 7.54 11.47
CA ILE A 218 5.88 7.24 10.12
C ILE A 218 7.07 7.06 9.18
N THR A 219 8.08 7.93 9.26
CA THR A 219 9.32 7.78 8.50
C THR A 219 9.94 6.41 8.77
N ILE A 220 10.09 6.05 10.05
CA ILE A 220 10.76 4.83 10.48
C ILE A 220 10.00 3.59 10.03
N ALA A 221 8.68 3.55 10.17
CA ALA A 221 7.86 2.42 9.70
C ALA A 221 8.05 2.16 8.19
N SER A 222 8.08 3.23 7.39
CA SER A 222 8.26 3.16 5.94
C SER A 222 9.67 2.70 5.54
N VAL A 223 10.69 3.18 6.26
CA VAL A 223 12.08 2.74 6.07
C VAL A 223 12.26 1.27 6.47
N LEU A 224 11.69 0.81 7.59
CA LEU A 224 11.70 -0.60 7.97
C LEU A 224 11.03 -1.49 6.92
N SER A 225 9.91 -1.03 6.34
CA SER A 225 9.27 -1.71 5.21
C SER A 225 10.18 -1.79 3.98
N ALA A 226 10.88 -0.71 3.64
CA ALA A 226 11.84 -0.71 2.54
C ALA A 226 13.03 -1.66 2.80
N CYS A 227 13.58 -1.66 4.02
CA CYS A 227 14.62 -2.62 4.42
C CYS A 227 14.15 -4.06 4.28
N ALA A 228 12.93 -4.36 4.72
CA ALA A 228 12.33 -5.68 4.63
C ALA A 228 12.13 -6.16 3.18
N GLN A 229 11.88 -5.23 2.24
CA GLN A 229 11.74 -5.54 0.82
C GLN A 229 13.09 -5.81 0.14
N LEU A 230 14.14 -5.11 0.56
CA LEU A 230 15.47 -5.21 -0.02
C LEU A 230 16.37 -6.25 0.66
N GLY A 231 15.96 -6.78 1.82
CA GLY A 231 16.84 -7.60 2.66
C GLY A 231 17.97 -6.78 3.33
N ALA A 232 17.76 -5.47 3.53
CA ALA A 232 18.78 -4.55 4.05
C ALA A 232 18.84 -4.60 5.60
N ILE A 233 19.46 -5.66 6.13
CA ILE A 233 19.61 -5.93 7.56
C ILE A 233 20.42 -4.88 8.33
N ASP A 234 21.49 -4.32 7.77
CA ASP A 234 22.36 -3.36 8.47
C ASP A 234 21.69 -1.99 8.56
N HIS A 235 21.06 -1.52 7.47
CA HIS A 235 20.14 -0.38 7.54
C HIS A 235 19.03 -0.63 8.58
N GLY A 236 18.41 -1.81 8.57
CA GLY A 236 17.39 -2.20 9.54
C GLY A 236 17.87 -2.12 11.00
N LYS A 237 19.05 -2.65 11.29
CA LYS A 237 19.71 -2.56 12.61
C LYS A 237 20.03 -1.12 12.99
N TRP A 238 20.51 -0.32 12.05
CA TRP A 238 20.80 1.09 12.28
C TRP A 238 19.54 1.87 12.68
N VAL A 239 18.44 1.64 11.96
CA VAL A 239 17.12 2.27 12.22
C VAL A 239 16.56 1.82 13.57
N HIS A 240 16.69 0.54 13.90
CA HIS A 240 16.31 0.03 15.22
C HIS A 240 17.15 0.68 16.34
N GLY A 241 18.45 0.87 16.14
CA GLY A 241 19.30 1.62 17.06
C GLY A 241 18.97 3.12 17.13
N TYR A 242 18.51 3.72 16.02
CA TYR A 242 18.06 5.11 15.96
C TYR A 242 16.81 5.35 16.83
N LEU A 243 15.82 4.44 16.78
CA LEU A 243 14.64 4.49 17.65
C LEU A 243 15.02 4.60 19.13
N ARG A 244 15.96 3.74 19.56
CA ARG A 244 16.44 3.70 20.95
C ARG A 244 17.19 4.98 21.34
N ARG A 245 18.11 5.46 20.49
CA ARG A 245 18.93 6.65 20.76
C ARG A 245 18.11 7.94 20.84
N ASN A 246 17.05 8.04 20.06
CA ASN A 246 16.20 9.24 20.01
C ASN A 246 14.96 9.13 20.91
N SER A 247 14.88 8.09 21.76
CA SER A 247 13.74 7.86 22.66
C SER A 247 12.38 7.90 21.94
N ILE A 248 12.34 7.40 20.69
CA ILE A 248 11.09 7.27 19.95
C ILE A 248 10.36 6.07 20.51
N GLU A 249 9.20 6.31 21.10
CA GLU A 249 8.36 5.26 21.68
C GLU A 249 7.97 4.23 20.62
N CYS A 250 8.39 2.98 20.84
CA CYS A 250 7.95 1.85 20.04
C CYS A 250 6.56 1.42 20.53
N ASP A 251 5.56 1.67 19.70
CA ASP A 251 4.24 1.06 19.87
C ASP A 251 4.16 -0.25 19.08
N VAL A 252 3.02 -0.94 19.22
CA VAL A 252 2.75 -2.23 18.54
C VAL A 252 2.99 -2.15 17.03
N VAL A 253 2.78 -0.99 16.40
CA VAL A 253 2.96 -0.80 14.95
C VAL A 253 4.45 -0.84 14.59
N ILE A 254 5.28 -0.09 15.33
CA ILE A 254 6.73 -0.08 15.11
C ILE A 254 7.36 -1.44 15.45
N GLU A 255 6.95 -2.05 16.56
CA GLU A 255 7.43 -3.38 16.95
C GLU A 255 7.07 -4.43 15.88
N THR A 256 5.84 -4.41 15.37
CA THR A 256 5.42 -5.30 14.26
C THR A 256 6.25 -5.06 12.99
N ALA A 257 6.56 -3.80 12.66
CA ALA A 257 7.41 -3.48 11.52
C ALA A 257 8.86 -3.99 11.70
N LEU A 258 9.40 -3.94 12.93
CA LEU A 258 10.69 -4.51 13.27
C LEU A 258 10.70 -6.04 13.12
N VAL A 259 9.69 -6.73 13.65
CA VAL A 259 9.55 -8.20 13.49
C VAL A 259 9.52 -8.58 12.01
N ASN A 260 8.73 -7.86 11.19
CA ASN A 260 8.67 -8.09 9.75
C ASN A 260 10.02 -7.82 9.06
N MET A 261 10.72 -6.74 9.44
CA MET A 261 12.02 -6.39 8.88
C MET A 261 13.07 -7.45 9.19
N TYR A 262 13.30 -7.77 10.47
CA TYR A 262 14.28 -8.79 10.85
C TYR A 262 13.94 -10.15 10.24
N GLY A 263 12.67 -10.53 10.28
CA GLY A 263 12.21 -11.80 9.72
C GLY A 263 12.44 -11.91 8.21
N LYS A 264 12.10 -10.87 7.42
CA LYS A 264 12.35 -10.87 5.97
C LYS A 264 13.83 -10.76 5.60
N CYS A 265 14.63 -10.12 6.44
CA CYS A 265 16.08 -10.06 6.28
C CYS A 265 16.80 -11.34 6.75
N GLY A 266 16.07 -12.36 7.22
CA GLY A 266 16.61 -13.68 7.58
C GLY A 266 16.99 -13.87 9.06
N ASP A 267 16.89 -12.84 9.89
CA ASP A 267 17.16 -12.93 11.33
C ASP A 267 15.88 -13.28 12.11
N VAL A 268 15.45 -14.55 11.94
CA VAL A 268 14.22 -15.08 12.58
C VAL A 268 14.31 -15.02 14.09
N GLN A 269 15.50 -15.23 14.66
CA GLN A 269 15.71 -15.23 16.10
C GLN A 269 15.47 -13.83 16.67
N LYS A 270 16.04 -12.79 16.04
CA LYS A 270 15.80 -11.42 16.50
C LYS A 270 14.35 -10.98 16.32
N ALA A 271 13.70 -11.40 15.24
CA ALA A 271 12.27 -11.18 15.04
C ALA A 271 11.44 -11.81 16.17
N LEU A 272 11.76 -13.05 16.58
CA LEU A 272 11.09 -13.75 17.67
C LEU A 272 11.32 -13.08 19.04
N GLU A 273 12.54 -12.64 19.33
CA GLU A 273 12.85 -11.91 20.56
C GLU A 273 11.98 -10.64 20.70
N ILE A 274 11.98 -9.81 19.65
CA ILE A 274 11.19 -8.58 19.64
C ILE A 274 9.70 -8.91 19.79
N PHE A 275 9.21 -9.91 19.04
CA PHE A 275 7.82 -10.35 19.14
C PHE A 275 7.45 -10.78 20.56
N GLN A 276 8.28 -11.57 21.23
CA GLN A 276 8.04 -12.04 22.59
C GLN A 276 7.99 -10.88 23.59
N GLU A 277 8.90 -9.91 23.46
CA GLU A 277 8.99 -8.72 24.31
C GLU A 277 7.79 -7.76 24.17
N MET A 278 7.03 -7.82 23.08
CA MET A 278 5.86 -6.95 22.88
C MET A 278 4.85 -7.09 24.02
N PRO A 279 4.48 -6.00 24.72
CA PRO A 279 3.58 -6.06 25.87
C PRO A 279 2.14 -6.42 25.48
N LYS A 280 1.72 -6.02 24.27
CA LYS A 280 0.43 -6.36 23.69
C LYS A 280 0.61 -6.67 22.22
N LYS A 281 0.12 -7.84 21.80
CA LYS A 281 0.17 -8.29 20.40
C LYS A 281 -1.25 -8.23 19.83
N ASP A 282 -1.43 -7.51 18.74
CA ASP A 282 -2.68 -7.51 17.98
C ASP A 282 -2.64 -8.58 16.87
N ALA A 283 -3.73 -8.71 16.11
CA ALA A 283 -3.80 -9.69 15.02
C ALA A 283 -2.71 -9.49 13.96
N SER A 284 -2.23 -8.24 13.76
CA SER A 284 -1.17 -7.92 12.82
C SER A 284 0.17 -8.49 13.30
N ALA A 285 0.53 -8.26 14.56
CA ALA A 285 1.77 -8.77 15.15
C ALA A 285 1.86 -10.31 15.07
N TRP A 286 0.79 -11.01 15.45
CA TRP A 286 0.71 -12.48 15.34
C TRP A 286 0.83 -12.96 13.89
N THR A 287 0.10 -12.33 12.98
CA THR A 287 0.12 -12.70 11.56
C THR A 287 1.50 -12.50 10.93
N VAL A 288 2.21 -11.43 11.29
CA VAL A 288 3.58 -11.19 10.82
C VAL A 288 4.52 -12.30 11.31
N MET A 289 4.46 -12.70 12.58
CA MET A 289 5.33 -13.77 13.08
C MET A 289 5.02 -15.12 12.42
N ILE A 290 3.74 -15.45 12.22
CA ILE A 290 3.31 -16.63 11.44
C ILE A 290 3.87 -16.58 10.02
N SER A 291 3.80 -15.42 9.36
CA SER A 291 4.34 -15.21 8.01
C SER A 291 5.86 -15.35 7.96
N VAL A 292 6.57 -14.89 8.99
CA VAL A 292 8.03 -15.06 9.12
C VAL A 292 8.37 -16.55 9.22
N PHE A 293 7.68 -17.32 10.07
CA PHE A 293 7.88 -18.77 10.12
C PHE A 293 7.57 -19.45 8.78
N ALA A 294 6.49 -19.05 8.12
CA ALA A 294 6.12 -19.56 6.79
C ALA A 294 7.22 -19.30 5.74
N LEU A 295 7.75 -18.07 5.69
CA LEU A 295 8.80 -17.65 4.75
C LEU A 295 10.06 -18.52 4.88
N HIS A 296 10.41 -18.90 6.11
CA HIS A 296 11.59 -19.69 6.42
C HIS A 296 11.35 -21.20 6.46
N GLY A 297 10.19 -21.67 5.96
CA GLY A 297 9.84 -23.10 5.90
C GLY A 297 9.61 -23.75 7.27
N LEU A 298 9.43 -22.95 8.33
CA LEU A 298 9.20 -23.39 9.70
C LEU A 298 7.70 -23.62 9.97
N GLY A 299 7.05 -24.44 9.13
CA GLY A 299 5.60 -24.60 9.14
C GLY A 299 4.99 -24.97 10.49
N TRP A 300 5.61 -25.90 11.22
CA TRP A 300 5.14 -26.29 12.55
C TRP A 300 5.18 -25.13 13.57
N LYS A 301 6.25 -24.31 13.56
CA LYS A 301 6.32 -23.11 14.41
C LYS A 301 5.26 -22.07 14.03
N ALA A 302 4.87 -22.00 12.76
CA ALA A 302 3.78 -21.16 12.31
C ALA A 302 2.44 -21.60 12.93
N PHE A 303 2.18 -22.90 13.01
CA PHE A 303 1.00 -23.46 13.68
C PHE A 303 1.06 -23.28 15.21
N ASP A 304 2.21 -23.50 15.85
CA ASP A 304 2.37 -23.24 17.28
C ASP A 304 2.04 -21.77 17.60
N CYS A 305 2.54 -20.85 16.77
CA CYS A 305 2.26 -19.41 16.90
C CYS A 305 0.77 -19.09 16.71
N PHE A 306 0.09 -19.76 15.78
CA PHE A 306 -1.35 -19.63 15.59
C PHE A 306 -2.15 -20.15 16.80
N LEU A 307 -1.75 -21.27 17.39
CA LEU A 307 -2.39 -21.78 18.60
C LEU A 307 -2.21 -20.82 19.79
N GLU A 308 -1.02 -20.21 19.92
CA GLU A 308 -0.79 -19.16 20.93
C GLU A 308 -1.61 -17.89 20.67
N MET A 309 -1.81 -17.51 19.41
CA MET A 309 -2.72 -16.43 19.01
C MET A 309 -4.16 -16.70 19.48
N GLU A 310 -4.66 -17.92 19.29
CA GLU A 310 -5.99 -18.34 19.77
C GLU A 310 -6.07 -18.31 21.30
N LYS A 311 -5.07 -18.85 21.99
CA LYS A 311 -5.00 -18.83 23.47
C LYS A 311 -5.00 -17.42 24.04
N ALA A 312 -4.37 -16.48 23.34
CA ALA A 312 -4.40 -15.06 23.69
C ALA A 312 -5.75 -14.36 23.39
N GLY A 313 -6.73 -15.09 22.85
CA GLY A 313 -8.06 -14.56 22.51
C GLY A 313 -8.06 -13.65 21.27
N VAL A 314 -6.99 -13.67 20.47
CA VAL A 314 -6.88 -12.86 19.26
C VAL A 314 -7.41 -13.68 18.08
N LYS A 315 -8.44 -13.16 17.41
CA LYS A 315 -9.05 -13.87 16.28
C LYS A 315 -8.19 -13.76 15.01
N PRO A 316 -7.94 -14.88 14.30
CA PRO A 316 -7.30 -14.84 12.99
C PRO A 316 -8.17 -14.12 11.97
N ASN A 317 -7.53 -13.56 10.94
CA ASN A 317 -8.19 -12.89 9.83
C ASN A 317 -7.77 -13.52 8.48
N HIS A 318 -8.25 -12.96 7.38
CA HIS A 318 -7.91 -13.43 6.02
C HIS A 318 -6.38 -13.54 5.79
N VAL A 319 -5.60 -12.59 6.29
CA VAL A 319 -4.13 -12.58 6.10
C VAL A 319 -3.46 -13.66 6.94
N THR A 320 -3.97 -13.93 8.15
CA THR A 320 -3.48 -15.03 8.99
C THR A 320 -3.61 -16.38 8.28
N PHE A 321 -4.74 -16.65 7.63
CA PHE A 321 -4.94 -17.90 6.90
C PHE A 321 -4.09 -18.00 5.63
N VAL A 322 -3.82 -16.89 4.94
CA VAL A 322 -2.83 -16.87 3.86
C VAL A 322 -1.47 -17.30 4.38
N ALA A 323 -1.01 -16.73 5.49
CA ALA A 323 0.29 -17.07 6.08
C ALA A 323 0.39 -18.55 6.46
N LEU A 324 -0.67 -19.13 7.05
CA LEU A 324 -0.74 -20.55 7.38
C LEU A 324 -0.73 -21.46 6.15
N LEU A 325 -1.49 -21.11 5.11
CA LEU A 325 -1.52 -21.87 3.86
C LEU A 325 -0.16 -21.80 3.14
N SER A 326 0.49 -20.64 3.11
CA SER A 326 1.87 -20.50 2.61
C SER A 326 2.85 -21.35 3.43
N ALA A 327 2.70 -21.40 4.76
CA ALA A 327 3.50 -22.28 5.62
C ALA A 327 3.32 -23.76 5.24
N CYS A 328 2.09 -24.17 4.94
CA CYS A 328 1.79 -25.52 4.47
C CYS A 328 2.42 -25.81 3.10
N ALA A 329 2.40 -24.84 2.19
CA ALA A 329 2.99 -24.99 0.86
C ALA A 329 4.51 -25.18 0.93
N HIS A 330 5.19 -24.38 1.75
CA HIS A 330 6.65 -24.42 1.90
C HIS A 330 7.14 -25.63 2.71
N SER A 331 6.34 -26.12 3.66
CA SER A 331 6.68 -27.29 4.48
C SER A 331 6.05 -28.61 4.00
N GLY A 332 5.31 -28.61 2.90
CA GLY A 332 4.66 -29.80 2.35
C GLY A 332 3.50 -30.38 3.20
N LEU A 333 2.87 -29.55 4.04
CA LEU A 333 1.83 -29.99 4.99
C LEU A 333 0.43 -29.97 4.34
N VAL A 334 0.19 -30.86 3.38
CA VAL A 334 -1.06 -30.88 2.57
C VAL A 334 -2.31 -30.98 3.45
N GLU A 335 -2.34 -31.92 4.39
CA GLU A 335 -3.52 -32.13 5.24
C GLU A 335 -3.80 -30.96 6.19
N HIS A 336 -2.75 -30.27 6.66
CA HIS A 336 -2.92 -29.06 7.47
C HIS A 336 -3.41 -27.89 6.61
N GLY A 337 -3.00 -27.82 5.34
CA GLY A 337 -3.55 -26.88 4.36
C GLY A 337 -5.06 -27.07 4.18
N ARG A 338 -5.50 -28.32 3.96
CA ARG A 338 -6.93 -28.67 3.89
C ARG A 338 -7.68 -28.27 5.16
N TRP A 339 -7.10 -28.59 6.33
CA TRP A 339 -7.68 -28.23 7.62
C TRP A 339 -7.83 -26.70 7.75
N CYS A 340 -6.79 -25.93 7.46
CA CYS A 340 -6.82 -24.46 7.47
C CYS A 340 -7.93 -23.91 6.58
N PHE A 341 -8.03 -24.42 5.35
CA PHE A 341 -9.04 -24.00 4.38
C PHE A 341 -10.47 -24.36 4.82
N HIS A 342 -10.64 -25.47 5.55
CA HIS A 342 -11.91 -25.87 6.13
C HIS A 342 -12.28 -24.97 7.33
N VAL A 343 -11.39 -24.83 8.32
CA VAL A 343 -11.70 -24.09 9.55
C VAL A 343 -11.89 -22.61 9.31
N MET A 344 -11.16 -22.00 8.35
CA MET A 344 -11.37 -20.59 8.00
C MET A 344 -12.83 -20.32 7.62
N LYS A 345 -13.43 -21.22 6.81
CA LYS A 345 -14.79 -21.06 6.32
C LYS A 345 -15.83 -21.41 7.37
N HIS A 346 -15.66 -22.55 8.03
CA HIS A 346 -16.71 -23.13 8.86
C HIS A 346 -16.65 -22.73 10.34
N VAL A 347 -15.46 -22.46 10.86
CA VAL A 347 -15.27 -22.08 12.28
C VAL A 347 -15.14 -20.57 12.39
N TYR A 348 -14.31 -19.97 11.54
CA TYR A 348 -14.02 -18.54 11.59
C TYR A 348 -14.93 -17.67 10.73
N LEU A 349 -15.77 -18.28 9.89
CA LEU A 349 -16.70 -17.59 8.99
C LEU A 349 -16.00 -16.59 8.05
N ILE A 350 -14.77 -16.93 7.66
CA ILE A 350 -13.93 -16.19 6.73
C ILE A 350 -14.10 -16.83 5.36
N GLU A 351 -14.82 -16.16 4.45
CA GLU A 351 -15.00 -16.69 3.10
C GLU A 351 -13.67 -16.67 2.32
N PRO A 352 -13.27 -17.78 1.68
CA PRO A 352 -12.05 -17.83 0.89
C PRO A 352 -12.10 -16.86 -0.30
N GLN A 353 -11.12 -15.97 -0.35
CA GLN A 353 -10.83 -15.10 -1.50
C GLN A 353 -9.79 -15.74 -2.44
N VAL A 354 -9.58 -15.13 -3.61
CA VAL A 354 -8.69 -15.63 -4.70
C VAL A 354 -7.32 -16.07 -4.20
N TYR A 355 -6.70 -15.29 -3.31
CA TYR A 355 -5.37 -15.59 -2.78
C TYR A 355 -5.32 -16.82 -1.86
N HIS A 356 -6.40 -17.18 -1.17
CA HIS A 356 -6.44 -18.45 -0.40
C HIS A 356 -6.50 -19.65 -1.35
N TYR A 357 -7.25 -19.54 -2.44
CA TYR A 357 -7.27 -20.56 -3.49
C TYR A 357 -5.91 -20.69 -4.17
N ALA A 358 -5.22 -19.57 -4.44
CA ALA A 358 -3.86 -19.60 -4.98
C ALA A 358 -2.90 -20.38 -4.07
N CYS A 359 -2.95 -20.16 -2.75
CA CYS A 359 -2.14 -20.94 -1.81
C CYS A 359 -2.53 -22.42 -1.78
N MET A 360 -3.83 -22.77 -1.81
CA MET A 360 -4.25 -24.16 -1.87
C MET A 360 -3.82 -24.87 -3.16
N VAL A 361 -3.92 -24.18 -4.30
CA VAL A 361 -3.40 -24.67 -5.58
C VAL A 361 -1.89 -24.89 -5.52
N ASP A 362 -1.13 -23.99 -4.88
CA ASP A 362 0.31 -24.15 -4.67
C ASP A 362 0.63 -25.38 -3.81
N ILE A 363 -0.11 -25.60 -2.71
CA ILE A 363 0.04 -26.80 -1.86
C ILE A 363 -0.20 -28.08 -2.67
N LEU A 364 -1.32 -28.15 -3.40
CA LEU A 364 -1.72 -29.34 -4.16
C LEU A 364 -0.78 -29.61 -5.34
N SER A 365 -0.40 -28.57 -6.08
CA SER A 365 0.47 -28.70 -7.27
C SER A 365 1.88 -29.16 -6.88
N ARG A 366 2.44 -28.66 -5.78
CA ARG A 366 3.72 -29.11 -5.20
C ARG A 366 3.67 -30.52 -4.63
N ALA A 367 2.48 -31.00 -4.28
CA ALA A 367 2.24 -32.38 -3.85
C ALA A 367 1.94 -33.34 -5.03
N ARG A 368 2.00 -32.85 -6.28
CA ARG A 368 1.62 -33.59 -7.50
C ARG A 368 0.14 -33.99 -7.57
N LEU A 369 -0.73 -33.35 -6.80
CA LEU A 369 -2.17 -33.55 -6.80
C LEU A 369 -2.83 -32.66 -7.87
N PHE A 370 -2.41 -32.81 -9.14
CA PHE A 370 -2.82 -31.95 -10.24
C PHE A 370 -4.31 -32.02 -10.55
N ASP A 371 -4.91 -33.21 -10.54
CA ASP A 371 -6.34 -33.39 -10.79
C ASP A 371 -7.18 -32.63 -9.77
N GLU A 372 -6.80 -32.74 -8.49
CA GLU A 372 -7.46 -32.03 -7.42
C GLU A 372 -7.27 -30.52 -7.53
N SER A 373 -6.07 -30.07 -7.88
CA SER A 373 -5.80 -28.66 -8.14
C SER A 373 -6.68 -28.10 -9.26
N GLU A 374 -6.88 -28.84 -10.36
CA GLU A 374 -7.77 -28.43 -11.45
C GLU A 374 -9.23 -28.39 -11.01
N ILE A 375 -9.69 -29.38 -10.23
CA ILE A 375 -11.04 -29.40 -9.66
C ILE A 375 -11.24 -28.17 -8.76
N LEU A 376 -10.28 -27.87 -7.90
CA LEU A 376 -10.34 -26.72 -6.99
C LEU A 376 -10.49 -25.40 -7.77
N ILE A 377 -9.71 -25.21 -8.84
CA ILE A 377 -9.79 -24.02 -9.71
C ILE A 377 -11.17 -23.91 -10.37
N ARG A 378 -11.74 -25.02 -10.86
CA ARG A 378 -13.07 -25.05 -11.48
C ARG A 378 -14.20 -24.76 -10.49
N CYS A 379 -14.01 -25.12 -9.23
CA CYS A 379 -14.99 -24.89 -8.15
C CYS A 379 -14.87 -23.51 -7.49
N MET A 380 -13.93 -22.64 -7.93
CA MET A 380 -13.81 -21.30 -7.37
C MET A 380 -15.09 -20.47 -7.62
N PRO A 381 -15.61 -19.76 -6.60
CA PRO A 381 -16.80 -18.91 -6.77
C PRO A 381 -16.50 -17.59 -7.49
N MET A 382 -15.23 -17.32 -7.79
CA MET A 382 -14.76 -16.15 -8.51
C MET A 382 -13.80 -16.55 -9.65
N LYS A 383 -13.60 -15.65 -10.61
CA LYS A 383 -12.69 -15.89 -11.73
C LYS A 383 -11.25 -16.08 -11.20
N PRO A 384 -10.56 -17.17 -11.56
CA PRO A 384 -9.16 -17.36 -11.22
C PRO A 384 -8.29 -16.28 -11.86
N ASP A 385 -7.35 -15.72 -11.09
CA ASP A 385 -6.40 -14.71 -11.56
C ASP A 385 -5.07 -15.34 -11.97
N VAL A 386 -4.12 -14.49 -12.38
CA VAL A 386 -2.79 -14.90 -12.80
C VAL A 386 -1.98 -15.58 -11.69
N TYR A 387 -2.27 -15.32 -10.42
CA TYR A 387 -1.55 -15.92 -9.30
C TYR A 387 -2.01 -17.36 -9.06
N VAL A 388 -3.31 -17.66 -9.18
CA VAL A 388 -3.83 -19.02 -9.09
C VAL A 388 -3.24 -19.92 -10.19
N TRP A 389 -3.30 -19.45 -11.44
CA TRP A 389 -2.71 -20.18 -12.57
C TRP A 389 -1.18 -20.26 -12.47
N GLY A 390 -0.53 -19.20 -11.99
CA GLY A 390 0.91 -19.17 -11.73
C GLY A 390 1.35 -20.22 -10.71
N ALA A 391 0.59 -20.43 -9.63
CA ALA A 391 0.85 -21.47 -8.65
C ALA A 391 0.76 -22.88 -9.25
N LEU A 392 -0.22 -23.14 -10.12
CA LEU A 392 -0.31 -24.42 -10.83
C LEU A 392 0.85 -24.61 -11.82
N LEU A 393 1.23 -23.55 -12.55
CA LEU A 393 2.36 -23.56 -13.47
C LEU A 393 3.68 -23.86 -12.73
N GLY A 394 3.88 -23.27 -11.55
CA GLY A 394 5.03 -23.54 -10.68
C GLY A 394 5.15 -25.01 -10.32
N GLY A 395 4.06 -25.63 -9.86
CA GLY A 395 4.04 -27.08 -9.58
C GLY A 395 4.32 -27.95 -10.81
N CYS A 396 3.78 -27.56 -11.98
CA CYS A 396 4.08 -28.24 -13.25
C CYS A 396 5.57 -28.15 -13.62
N GLN A 397 6.17 -26.96 -13.47
CA GLN A 397 7.60 -26.74 -13.71
C GLN A 397 8.47 -27.51 -12.70
N MET A 398 8.05 -27.62 -11.45
CA MET A 398 8.76 -28.35 -10.40
C MET A 398 8.81 -29.85 -10.68
N HIS A 399 7.70 -30.43 -11.17
CA HIS A 399 7.58 -31.87 -11.38
C HIS A 399 7.71 -32.33 -12.83
N GLY A 400 7.91 -31.40 -13.77
CA GLY A 400 8.06 -31.71 -15.19
C GLY A 400 6.75 -32.16 -15.86
N ASN A 401 5.59 -31.70 -15.38
CA ASN A 401 4.31 -31.97 -16.04
C ASN A 401 4.16 -31.06 -17.27
N VAL A 402 4.73 -31.50 -18.40
CA VAL A 402 4.85 -30.70 -19.63
C VAL A 402 3.50 -30.36 -20.24
N GLU A 403 2.59 -31.33 -20.31
CA GLU A 403 1.30 -31.17 -20.99
C GLU A 403 0.42 -30.13 -20.28
N LEU A 404 0.25 -30.29 -18.95
CA LEU A 404 -0.53 -29.34 -18.17
C LEU A 404 0.19 -27.97 -18.08
N GLY A 405 1.52 -27.98 -17.90
CA GLY A 405 2.31 -26.76 -17.83
C GLY A 405 2.24 -25.92 -19.11
N GLU A 406 2.28 -26.56 -20.29
CA GLU A 406 2.11 -25.91 -21.58
C GLU A 406 0.72 -25.26 -21.72
N LYS A 407 -0.34 -26.00 -21.38
CA LYS A 407 -1.72 -25.49 -21.41
C LYS A 407 -1.92 -24.28 -20.48
N VAL A 408 -1.42 -24.35 -19.24
CA VAL A 408 -1.54 -23.27 -18.26
C VAL A 408 -0.71 -22.06 -18.67
N ALA A 409 0.51 -22.25 -19.15
CA ALA A 409 1.36 -21.15 -19.60
C ALA A 409 0.75 -20.40 -20.79
N LEU A 410 0.20 -21.12 -21.78
CA LEU A 410 -0.48 -20.48 -22.92
C LEU A 410 -1.70 -19.68 -22.45
N HIS A 411 -2.50 -20.22 -21.53
CA HIS A 411 -3.63 -19.48 -20.95
C HIS A 411 -3.19 -18.19 -20.24
N LEU A 412 -2.09 -18.24 -19.47
CA LEU A 412 -1.51 -17.06 -18.81
C LEU A 412 -0.99 -16.03 -19.81
N LEU A 413 -0.41 -16.47 -20.93
CA LEU A 413 0.03 -15.60 -22.02
C LEU A 413 -1.13 -14.92 -22.76
N ASP A 414 -2.29 -15.56 -22.83
CA ASP A 414 -3.50 -14.93 -23.37
C ASP A 414 -4.07 -13.88 -22.41
N LEU A 415 -3.93 -14.07 -21.09
CA LEU A 415 -4.38 -13.12 -20.06
C LEU A 415 -3.46 -11.90 -19.96
N GLU A 416 -2.14 -12.10 -19.92
CA GLU A 416 -1.16 -11.01 -19.86
C GLU A 416 -0.02 -11.23 -20.88
N PRO A 417 -0.23 -10.86 -22.15
CA PRO A 417 0.73 -11.10 -23.22
C PRO A 417 2.09 -10.44 -23.01
N HIS A 418 2.14 -9.41 -22.17
CA HIS A 418 3.35 -8.64 -21.86
C HIS A 418 4.10 -9.13 -20.61
N ASN A 419 3.60 -10.15 -19.92
CA ASN A 419 4.25 -10.68 -18.73
C ASN A 419 5.36 -11.66 -19.12
N HIS A 420 6.61 -11.21 -19.04
CA HIS A 420 7.79 -11.99 -19.44
C HIS A 420 7.97 -13.28 -18.62
N ALA A 421 7.49 -13.35 -17.38
CA ALA A 421 7.69 -14.49 -16.48
C ALA A 421 7.05 -15.78 -17.04
N PHE A 422 5.88 -15.65 -17.68
CA PHE A 422 5.16 -16.80 -18.25
C PHE A 422 5.91 -17.43 -19.43
N TYR A 423 6.51 -16.61 -20.29
CA TYR A 423 7.35 -17.11 -21.38
C TYR A 423 8.60 -17.83 -20.85
N VAL A 424 9.24 -17.28 -19.81
CA VAL A 424 10.43 -17.88 -19.20
C VAL A 424 10.09 -19.23 -18.57
N ASN A 425 9.00 -19.31 -17.79
CA ASN A 425 8.56 -20.56 -17.17
C ASN A 425 8.22 -21.63 -18.22
N LEU A 426 7.58 -21.26 -19.33
CA LEU A 426 7.29 -22.18 -20.43
C LEU A 426 8.56 -22.68 -21.12
N CYS A 427 9.53 -21.79 -21.37
CA CYS A 427 10.84 -22.19 -21.89
C CYS A 427 11.54 -23.18 -20.97
N ASP A 428 11.48 -22.95 -19.66
CA ASP A 428 12.08 -23.81 -18.65
C ASP A 428 11.43 -25.19 -18.61
N ILE A 429 10.10 -25.26 -18.70
CA ILE A 429 9.34 -26.53 -18.78
C ILE A 429 9.78 -27.32 -20.02
N TYR A 430 9.86 -26.67 -21.18
CA TYR A 430 10.34 -27.33 -22.40
C TYR A 430 11.81 -27.76 -22.30
N ALA A 431 12.68 -26.94 -21.71
CA ALA A 431 14.09 -27.26 -21.55
C ALA A 431 14.29 -28.48 -20.63
N LYS A 432 13.58 -28.55 -19.49
CA LYS A 432 13.59 -29.72 -18.59
C LYS A 432 13.09 -30.99 -19.28
N ALA A 433 12.19 -30.85 -20.24
CA ALA A 433 11.66 -31.94 -21.05
C ALA A 433 12.51 -32.30 -22.29
N GLY A 434 13.65 -31.63 -22.51
CA GLY A 434 14.49 -31.82 -23.70
C GLY A 434 13.88 -31.27 -25.01
N ARG A 435 12.76 -30.53 -24.95
CA ARG A 435 12.07 -29.93 -26.11
C ARG A 435 12.70 -28.58 -26.50
N PHE A 436 14.00 -28.57 -26.80
CA PHE A 436 14.75 -27.34 -27.07
C PHE A 436 14.23 -26.53 -28.27
N ASP A 437 13.69 -27.18 -29.30
CA ASP A 437 13.09 -26.50 -30.44
C ASP A 437 11.83 -25.70 -30.05
N ALA A 438 11.02 -26.25 -29.13
CA ALA A 438 9.84 -25.55 -28.61
C ALA A 438 10.25 -24.35 -27.75
N ALA A 439 11.27 -24.50 -26.89
CA ALA A 439 11.84 -23.40 -26.13
C ALA A 439 12.38 -22.28 -27.04
N LYS A 440 13.08 -22.64 -28.13
CA LYS A 440 13.58 -21.68 -29.12
C LYS A 440 12.44 -20.91 -29.79
N ARG A 441 11.34 -21.58 -30.17
CA ARG A 441 10.16 -20.91 -30.73
C ARG A 441 9.56 -19.88 -29.77
N ILE A 442 9.43 -20.22 -28.48
CA ILE A 442 8.91 -19.28 -27.48
C ILE A 442 9.85 -18.09 -27.27
N ARG A 443 11.18 -18.30 -27.28
CA ARG A 443 12.14 -17.18 -27.21
C ARG A 443 12.03 -16.25 -28.40
N ASN A 444 11.93 -16.79 -29.62
CA ASN A 444 11.71 -15.98 -30.82
C ASN A 444 10.39 -15.18 -30.72
N LEU A 445 9.32 -15.80 -30.20
CA LEU A 445 8.04 -15.12 -29.98
C LEU A 445 8.17 -13.95 -28.98
N MET A 446 8.99 -14.10 -27.93
CA MET A 446 9.29 -12.99 -27.01
C MET A 446 9.99 -11.83 -27.73
N GLU A 447 10.97 -12.12 -28.60
CA GLU A 447 11.70 -11.14 -29.38
C GLU A 447 10.79 -10.41 -30.39
N GLU A 448 9.96 -11.16 -31.12
CA GLU A 448 8.98 -10.63 -32.08
C GLU A 448 7.99 -9.68 -31.40
N ARG A 449 7.51 -10.04 -30.21
CA ARG A 449 6.59 -9.22 -29.40
C ARG A 449 7.28 -8.10 -28.63
N ARG A 450 8.60 -7.93 -28.79
CA ARG A 450 9.43 -6.96 -28.05
C ARG A 450 9.18 -7.02 -26.54
N ILE A 451 9.05 -8.23 -26.01
CA ILE A 451 8.88 -8.44 -24.58
C ILE A 451 10.21 -8.20 -23.90
N GLU A 452 10.40 -6.99 -23.41
CA GLU A 452 11.55 -6.64 -22.61
C GLU A 452 11.47 -7.29 -21.23
N LYS A 453 12.56 -7.91 -20.80
CA LYS A 453 12.76 -8.22 -19.38
C LYS A 453 13.00 -6.90 -18.65
N LYS A 454 11.91 -6.18 -18.33
CA LYS A 454 11.99 -4.87 -17.65
C LYS A 454 12.79 -4.92 -16.35
N ILE A 455 12.82 -6.07 -15.68
CA ILE A 455 13.61 -6.33 -14.49
C ILE A 455 14.25 -7.71 -14.70
N PRO A 456 15.55 -7.83 -14.98
CA PRO A 456 16.22 -9.12 -14.92
C PRO A 456 16.02 -9.69 -13.51
N GLY A 457 15.81 -11.00 -13.38
CA GLY A 457 15.75 -11.64 -12.05
C GLY A 457 16.99 -11.24 -11.26
N CYS A 458 16.78 -10.46 -10.20
CA CYS A 458 17.86 -9.91 -9.42
C CYS A 458 17.77 -10.37 -7.97
N SER A 459 18.93 -10.65 -7.38
CA SER A 459 19.08 -10.86 -5.96
C SER A 459 19.71 -9.61 -5.37
N LEU A 460 19.16 -9.12 -4.28
CA LEU A 460 19.68 -7.96 -3.57
C LEU A 460 20.34 -8.48 -2.30
N ILE A 461 21.60 -8.09 -2.08
CA ILE A 461 22.28 -8.33 -0.82
C ILE A 461 22.90 -7.04 -0.35
N GLU A 462 22.88 -6.84 0.96
CA GLU A 462 23.58 -5.72 1.58
C GLU A 462 25.01 -6.13 1.92
N ILE A 463 25.98 -5.39 1.40
CA ILE A 463 27.41 -5.56 1.70
C ILE A 463 27.92 -4.22 2.23
N ASN A 464 28.44 -4.20 3.46
CA ASN A 464 29.00 -3.01 4.10
C ASN A 464 28.03 -1.80 4.14
N GLY A 465 26.73 -2.06 4.34
CA GLY A 465 25.72 -1.01 4.37
C GLY A 465 25.34 -0.44 2.99
N GLU A 466 25.72 -1.09 1.88
CA GLU A 466 25.21 -0.77 0.55
C GLU A 466 24.41 -1.96 -0.01
N VAL A 467 23.19 -1.69 -0.48
CA VAL A 467 22.35 -2.70 -1.15
C VAL A 467 22.85 -2.87 -2.59
N GLN A 468 23.50 -4.00 -2.84
CA GLN A 468 24.04 -4.37 -4.14
C GLN A 468 23.06 -5.28 -4.89
N GLU A 469 22.89 -5.00 -6.18
CA GLU A 469 22.05 -5.77 -7.07
C GLU A 469 22.87 -6.77 -7.89
N PHE A 470 22.45 -8.03 -7.83
CA PHE A 470 23.02 -9.12 -8.62
C PHE A 470 22.02 -9.55 -9.67
N SER A 471 22.29 -9.20 -10.92
CA SER A 471 21.40 -9.52 -12.04
C SER A 471 22.08 -10.41 -13.07
N VAL A 472 21.29 -11.19 -13.79
CA VAL A 472 21.74 -12.03 -14.92
C VAL A 472 22.39 -11.20 -16.05
N GLY A 473 22.14 -9.88 -16.09
CA GLY A 473 22.67 -8.95 -17.10
C GLY A 473 23.96 -8.21 -16.72
N GLY A 474 24.48 -8.42 -15.50
CA GLY A 474 25.67 -7.73 -14.99
C GLY A 474 25.50 -7.32 -13.53
N SER A 475 26.56 -7.52 -12.75
CA SER A 475 26.69 -7.16 -11.33
C SER A 475 28.05 -6.49 -11.13
N SER A 476 28.27 -5.77 -10.03
CA SER A 476 29.60 -5.29 -9.67
C SER A 476 30.59 -6.48 -9.60
N GLU A 477 31.79 -6.35 -10.18
CA GLU A 477 32.76 -7.46 -10.24
C GLU A 477 33.25 -7.92 -8.85
N HIS A 478 33.11 -7.07 -7.83
CA HIS A 478 33.87 -7.19 -6.60
C HIS A 478 33.40 -8.30 -5.62
N PRO A 479 32.09 -8.65 -5.51
CA PRO A 479 31.64 -9.75 -4.64
C PRO A 479 31.50 -11.11 -5.36
N MET A 480 31.52 -11.14 -6.70
CA MET A 480 31.15 -12.36 -7.45
C MET A 480 32.10 -13.54 -7.19
N LYS A 481 33.39 -13.31 -6.95
CA LYS A 481 34.36 -14.41 -6.76
C LYS A 481 34.14 -15.19 -5.46
N GLU A 482 33.88 -14.50 -4.35
CA GLU A 482 33.61 -15.14 -3.05
C GLU A 482 32.26 -15.85 -3.05
N LEU A 483 31.23 -15.24 -3.62
CA LEU A 483 29.90 -15.87 -3.77
C LEU A 483 29.97 -17.15 -4.60
N VAL A 484 30.70 -17.16 -5.71
CA VAL A 484 30.90 -18.35 -6.54
C VAL A 484 31.63 -19.45 -5.77
N LEU A 485 32.63 -19.12 -4.95
CA LEU A 485 33.32 -20.10 -4.10
C LEU A 485 32.39 -20.74 -3.07
N VAL A 486 31.57 -19.93 -2.39
CA VAL A 486 30.58 -20.42 -1.40
C VAL A 486 29.48 -21.24 -2.08
N LEU A 487 28.96 -20.79 -3.22
CA LEU A 487 27.97 -21.52 -4.01
C LEU A 487 28.49 -22.87 -4.48
N ASN A 488 29.74 -22.95 -4.95
CA ASN A 488 30.36 -24.21 -5.32
C ASN A 488 30.51 -25.15 -4.12
N ARG A 489 30.85 -24.62 -2.95
CA ARG A 489 30.91 -25.40 -1.72
C ARG A 489 29.55 -25.96 -1.32
N LEU A 490 28.50 -25.13 -1.28
CA LEU A 490 27.13 -25.55 -0.96
C LEU A 490 26.56 -26.53 -2.00
N SER A 491 26.81 -26.31 -3.29
CA SER A 491 26.39 -27.21 -4.37
C SER A 491 27.04 -28.59 -4.24
N ASN A 492 28.29 -28.65 -3.77
CA ASN A 492 28.96 -29.91 -3.48
C ASN A 492 28.40 -30.60 -2.22
N GLU A 493 28.01 -29.83 -1.20
CA GLU A 493 27.37 -30.36 0.03
C GLU A 493 25.94 -30.86 -0.23
N MET A 494 25.18 -30.24 -1.15
CA MET A 494 23.80 -30.63 -1.50
C MET A 494 23.70 -31.77 -2.54
N LYS A 495 24.82 -32.16 -3.17
CA LYS A 495 24.88 -33.29 -4.12
C LYS A 495 25.20 -34.63 -3.45
N MET A 496 25.34 -34.66 -2.12
CA MET A 496 25.33 -35.88 -1.30
C MET A 496 23.92 -36.15 -0.80
#